data_AF-A0A6M3XPJ4-F1
#
_entry.id   AF-A0A6M3XPJ4-F1
#
_cell.length_a   1.000
_cell.length_b   1.000
_cell.length_c   1.000
_cell.angle_alpha   90.00
_cell.angle_beta   90.00
_cell.angle_gamma   90.00
#
_symmetry.space_group_name_H-M   'P 1'
#
loop_
_entity.id
_entity.type
_entity.pdbx_description
1 polymer ?
#
loop_
_entity_poly.entity_id
_entity_poly.type
_entity_poly.pdbx_seq_one_letter_code
_entity_poly.pdbx_strand_id
1 'polypeptide(L)'
;MCLSTIDKKTKDWKVGYKIFTLQDKKLFPVYYGTTIPFEENKWIRDINNSFIEIKDNEKYKTGFHFFRYKKDAKIFVTYRSNRVVRKVKVRNLTATGTQGISETGVAKEIFITGEE
;
A
#
# COMPACT_ATOMS: atom_id res chain seq x y z
N MET A 1 4.72 7.28 2.24
CA MET A 1 5.18 5.87 2.36
C MET A 1 5.97 5.58 1.11
N CYS A 2 7.24 5.23 1.26
CA CYS A 2 8.14 4.92 0.15
C CYS A 2 8.93 3.66 0.51
N LEU A 3 9.32 2.88 -0.50
CA LEU A 3 10.25 1.78 -0.32
C LEU A 3 11.64 2.32 0.08
N SER A 4 12.34 1.56 0.90
CA SER A 4 13.74 1.76 1.28
C SER A 4 14.68 0.96 0.38
N THR A 5 14.20 -0.16 -0.19
CA THR A 5 14.93 -1.02 -1.12
C THR A 5 13.96 -1.52 -2.21
N ILE A 6 14.49 -1.88 -3.38
CA ILE A 6 13.71 -2.53 -4.45
C ILE A 6 14.32 -3.91 -4.73
N ASP A 7 13.46 -4.92 -4.80
CA ASP A 7 13.86 -6.25 -5.24
C ASP A 7 14.22 -6.22 -6.72
N LYS A 8 15.35 -6.83 -7.12
CA LYS A 8 15.75 -6.96 -8.54
C LYS A 8 14.69 -7.63 -9.42
N LYS A 9 13.84 -8.47 -8.81
CA LYS A 9 12.70 -9.12 -9.47
C LYS A 9 11.46 -8.92 -8.60
N THR A 10 10.42 -8.34 -9.19
CA THR A 10 9.13 -8.17 -8.52
C THR A 10 8.53 -9.53 -8.19
N LYS A 11 8.19 -9.76 -6.91
CA LYS A 11 7.53 -10.99 -6.46
C LYS A 11 6.06 -11.01 -6.93
N ASP A 12 5.50 -12.19 -7.19
CA ASP A 12 4.11 -12.33 -7.64
C ASP A 12 3.09 -12.44 -6.49
N TRP A 13 2.97 -11.39 -5.67
CA TRP A 13 2.00 -11.40 -4.58
C TRP A 13 0.60 -11.07 -5.08
N LYS A 14 -0.40 -11.79 -4.56
CA LYS A 14 -1.83 -11.58 -4.87
C LYS A 14 -2.62 -10.98 -3.71
N VAL A 15 -2.07 -11.05 -2.50
CA VAL A 15 -2.72 -10.60 -1.26
C VAL A 15 -1.69 -9.94 -0.34
N GLY A 16 -2.12 -8.90 0.36
CA GLY A 16 -1.38 -8.29 1.45
C GLY A 16 -2.27 -7.43 2.34
N TYR A 17 -1.65 -6.50 3.06
CA TYR A 17 -2.31 -5.68 4.07
C TYR A 17 -1.98 -4.21 3.86
N LYS A 18 -3.01 -3.39 3.73
CA LYS A 18 -2.86 -1.95 3.50
C LYS A 18 -3.40 -1.18 4.69
N ILE A 19 -2.71 -0.09 5.01
CA ILE A 19 -3.12 0.85 6.04
C ILE A 19 -4.00 1.91 5.39
N PHE A 20 -5.10 2.22 6.07
CA PHE A 20 -6.06 3.25 5.71
C PHE A 20 -6.28 4.18 6.90
N THR A 21 -6.69 5.41 6.61
CA THR A 21 -7.28 6.30 7.61
C THR A 21 -8.79 6.02 7.66
N LEU A 22 -9.32 5.75 8.84
CA LEU A 22 -10.76 5.59 9.07
C LEU A 22 -11.33 6.93 9.56
N GLN A 23 -12.25 7.49 8.81
CA GLN A 23 -12.98 8.70 9.16
C GLN A 23 -14.44 8.53 8.72
N ASP A 24 -15.39 8.79 9.62
CA ASP A 24 -16.83 8.67 9.35
C ASP A 24 -17.23 7.33 8.70
N LYS A 25 -16.67 6.23 9.22
CA LYS A 25 -16.83 4.85 8.73
C LYS A 25 -16.34 4.62 7.28
N LYS A 26 -15.59 5.55 6.70
CA LYS A 26 -15.02 5.46 5.35
C LYS A 26 -13.50 5.30 5.42
N LEU A 27 -12.96 4.52 4.50
CA LEU A 27 -11.53 4.28 4.39
C LEU A 27 -10.89 5.30 3.45
N PHE A 28 -9.86 5.99 3.89
CA PHE A 28 -9.10 6.93 3.09
C PHE A 28 -7.67 6.44 2.90
N PRO A 29 -7.03 6.69 1.74
CA PRO A 29 -5.61 6.43 1.58
C PRO A 29 -4.78 7.26 2.58
N VAL A 30 -3.66 6.70 3.04
CA VAL A 30 -2.72 7.37 3.97
C VAL A 30 -1.86 8.43 3.25
N TYR A 31 -2.35 9.02 2.16
CA TYR A 31 -1.66 10.06 1.41
C TYR A 31 -2.19 11.44 1.81
N TYR A 32 -1.29 12.42 1.93
CA TYR A 32 -1.67 13.78 2.31
C TYR A 32 -2.54 14.40 1.19
N GLY A 33 -3.70 14.94 1.54
CA GLY A 33 -4.56 15.71 0.62
C GLY A 33 -5.58 14.93 -0.22
N THR A 34 -5.71 13.61 -0.04
CA THR A 34 -6.80 12.85 -0.68
C THR A 34 -8.09 12.96 0.10
N THR A 35 -9.13 13.52 -0.51
CA THR A 35 -10.47 13.67 0.09
C THR A 35 -11.45 12.60 -0.38
N ILE A 36 -11.00 11.69 -1.25
CA ILE A 36 -11.84 10.64 -1.83
C ILE A 36 -11.65 9.35 -1.02
N PRO A 37 -12.73 8.82 -0.42
CA PRO A 37 -12.69 7.54 0.26
C PRO A 37 -12.61 6.39 -0.76
N PHE A 38 -12.03 5.29 -0.32
CA PHE A 38 -12.01 4.03 -1.04
C PHE A 38 -13.23 3.20 -0.68
N GLU A 39 -13.87 2.65 -1.71
CA GLU A 39 -14.98 1.73 -1.55
C GLU A 39 -14.47 0.32 -1.30
N GLU A 40 -15.04 -0.35 -0.31
CA GLU A 40 -14.81 -1.78 -0.11
C GLU A 40 -15.49 -2.61 -1.20
N ASN A 41 -14.98 -3.82 -1.43
CA ASN A 41 -15.52 -4.77 -2.40
C ASN A 41 -15.50 -4.32 -3.87
N LYS A 42 -14.63 -3.36 -4.21
CA LYS A 42 -14.38 -2.92 -5.59
C LYS A 42 -12.89 -2.84 -5.88
N TRP A 43 -12.53 -3.02 -7.16
CA TRP A 43 -11.18 -2.75 -7.63
C TRP A 43 -10.97 -1.25 -7.74
N ILE A 44 -9.93 -0.77 -7.09
CA ILE A 44 -9.50 0.63 -7.11
C ILE A 44 -8.19 0.68 -7.86
N ARG A 45 -8.08 1.60 -8.82
CA ARG A 45 -6.91 1.76 -9.67
C ARG A 45 -6.20 3.07 -9.38
N ASP A 46 -4.88 2.99 -9.20
CA ASP A 46 -4.00 4.14 -9.21
C ASP A 46 -3.75 4.52 -10.69
N ILE A 47 -4.23 5.68 -11.10
CA ILE A 47 -4.06 6.22 -12.46
C ILE A 47 -2.75 6.99 -12.64
N ASN A 48 -2.02 7.27 -11.55
CA ASN A 48 -0.77 8.03 -11.60
C ASN A 48 0.37 7.19 -12.19
N ASN A 49 1.04 7.67 -13.23
CA ASN A 49 2.13 6.96 -13.90
C ASN A 49 3.53 7.50 -13.56
N SER A 50 3.64 8.30 -12.50
CA SER A 50 4.92 8.81 -12.01
C SER A 50 5.82 7.70 -11.45
N PHE A 51 7.08 8.06 -11.24
CA PHE A 51 8.07 7.23 -10.58
C PHE A 51 8.43 7.83 -9.22
N ILE A 52 8.73 6.96 -8.26
CA ILE A 52 9.33 7.31 -6.97
C ILE A 52 10.79 6.89 -7.05
N GLU A 53 11.67 7.83 -6.77
CA GLU A 53 13.11 7.61 -6.64
C GLU A 53 13.45 7.28 -5.19
N ILE A 54 14.26 6.26 -4.99
CA ILE A 54 14.81 5.88 -3.70
C ILE A 54 16.32 6.15 -3.69
N LYS A 55 17.02 5.70 -2.63
CA LYS A 55 18.48 5.83 -2.57
C LYS A 55 19.14 5.12 -3.76
N ASP A 56 20.36 5.54 -4.09
CA ASP A 56 21.17 4.95 -5.16
C ASP A 56 20.57 5.07 -6.57
N ASN A 57 19.72 6.09 -6.79
CA ASN A 57 19.05 6.40 -8.05
C ASN A 57 18.13 5.29 -8.59
N GLU A 58 17.78 4.29 -7.78
CA GLU A 58 16.78 3.30 -8.16
C GLU A 58 15.38 3.93 -8.16
N LYS A 59 14.51 3.48 -9.08
CA LYS A 59 13.17 4.05 -9.27
C LYS A 59 12.12 2.96 -9.45
N TYR A 60 10.93 3.20 -8.92
CA TYR A 60 9.77 2.34 -9.14
C TYR A 60 8.52 3.15 -9.48
N LYS A 61 7.58 2.56 -10.23
CA LYS A 61 6.33 3.24 -10.57
C LYS A 61 5.44 3.40 -9.34
N THR A 62 4.79 4.56 -9.22
CA THR A 62 3.82 4.86 -8.17
C THR A 62 2.68 3.83 -8.15
N GLY A 63 2.16 3.59 -6.95
CA GLY A 63 1.07 2.66 -6.72
C GLY A 63 0.64 2.62 -5.26
N PHE A 64 -0.34 1.78 -4.99
CA PHE A 64 -0.76 1.47 -3.64
C PHE A 64 0.31 0.62 -2.96
N HIS A 65 0.92 1.21 -1.93
CA HIS A 65 1.80 0.46 -1.04
C HIS A 65 0.95 -0.43 -0.12
N PHE A 66 1.41 -1.67 0.05
CA PHE A 66 0.83 -2.67 0.95
C PHE A 66 1.95 -3.56 1.53
N PHE A 67 1.74 -4.05 2.74
CA PHE A 67 2.66 -4.96 3.42
C PHE A 67 2.31 -6.41 3.11
N ARG A 68 3.32 -7.28 3.07
CA ARG A 68 3.09 -8.72 2.90
C ARG A 68 2.34 -9.33 4.08
N TYR A 69 2.68 -8.90 5.30
CA TYR A 69 2.14 -9.45 6.54
C TYR A 69 1.38 -8.40 7.37
N LYS A 70 0.29 -8.83 8.03
CA LYS A 70 -0.53 -7.96 8.88
C LYS A 70 0.25 -7.36 10.04
N LYS A 71 1.13 -8.16 10.66
CA LYS A 71 1.98 -7.73 11.79
C LYS A 71 2.82 -6.51 11.41
N ASP A 72 3.35 -6.49 10.19
CA ASP A 72 4.19 -5.41 9.71
C ASP A 72 3.36 -4.14 9.49
N ALA A 73 2.18 -4.26 8.86
CA ALA A 73 1.26 -3.13 8.71
C ALA A 73 0.87 -2.52 10.07
N LYS A 74 0.67 -3.35 11.10
CA LYS A 74 0.30 -2.87 12.45
C LYS A 74 1.40 -2.02 13.10
N ILE A 75 2.68 -2.29 12.84
CA ILE A 75 3.80 -1.48 13.36
C ILE A 75 3.67 -0.02 12.91
N PHE A 76 3.13 0.24 11.72
CA PHE A 76 2.96 1.60 11.17
C PHE A 76 1.61 2.26 11.55
N VAL A 77 0.70 1.52 12.19
CA VAL A 77 -0.60 2.03 12.68
C VAL A 77 -0.47 2.66 14.06
N THR A 78 0.41 2.15 14.92
CA THR A 78 0.54 2.55 16.34
C THR A 78 0.78 4.04 16.56
N TYR A 79 1.21 4.78 15.54
CA TYR A 79 1.48 6.22 15.63
C TYR A 79 0.24 7.12 15.46
N ARG A 80 -0.93 6.62 15.03
CA ARG A 80 -2.16 7.44 14.86
C ARG A 80 -3.44 6.64 15.13
N SER A 81 -4.30 7.16 16.01
CA SER A 81 -5.51 6.49 16.52
C SER A 81 -6.58 6.19 15.47
N ASN A 82 -6.59 6.90 14.33
CA ASN A 82 -7.57 6.72 13.27
C ASN A 82 -7.08 5.85 12.10
N ARG A 83 -6.02 5.05 12.29
CA ARG A 83 -5.52 4.15 11.26
C ARG A 83 -6.01 2.73 11.46
N VAL A 84 -6.41 2.10 10.37
CA VAL A 84 -6.83 0.68 10.35
C VAL A 84 -6.05 -0.08 9.31
N VAL A 85 -5.88 -1.38 9.55
CA VAL A 85 -5.34 -2.32 8.55
C VAL A 85 -6.51 -3.06 7.91
N ARG A 86 -6.48 -3.19 6.59
CA ARG A 86 -7.37 -4.10 5.86
C ARG A 86 -6.55 -5.02 4.98
N LYS A 87 -7.02 -6.24 4.86
CA LYS A 87 -6.53 -7.17 3.84
C LYS A 87 -6.98 -6.67 2.46
N VAL A 88 -6.07 -6.78 1.50
CA VAL A 88 -6.30 -6.37 0.12
C VAL A 88 -5.87 -7.48 -0.83
N LYS A 89 -6.67 -7.72 -1.87
CA LYS A 89 -6.16 -8.39 -3.08
C LYS A 89 -5.46 -7.35 -3.94
N VAL A 90 -4.42 -7.77 -4.66
CA VAL A 90 -3.59 -6.88 -5.46
C VAL A 90 -3.39 -7.46 -6.86
N ARG A 91 -3.24 -6.57 -7.84
CA ARG A 91 -2.82 -6.93 -9.21
C ARG A 91 -2.00 -5.80 -9.81
N ASN A 92 -1.31 -6.09 -10.91
CA ASN A 92 -0.43 -5.14 -11.59
C ASN A 92 0.62 -4.56 -10.63
N LEU A 93 1.41 -5.47 -10.03
CA LEU A 93 2.54 -5.10 -9.16
C LEU A 93 3.60 -4.36 -10.00
N THR A 94 4.09 -3.27 -9.46
CA THR A 94 5.13 -2.44 -10.09
C THR A 94 6.47 -2.57 -9.41
N ALA A 95 6.47 -2.91 -8.12
CA ALA A 95 7.67 -3.17 -7.35
C ALA A 95 7.37 -4.00 -6.10
N THR A 96 8.39 -4.70 -5.62
CA THR A 96 8.47 -5.24 -4.27
C THR A 96 9.81 -4.84 -3.67
N GLY A 97 9.90 -4.86 -2.35
CA GLY A 97 11.12 -4.55 -1.61
C GLY A 97 10.80 -4.40 -0.13
N THR A 98 11.50 -3.50 0.56
CA THR A 98 11.22 -3.21 1.96
C THR A 98 10.82 -1.76 2.18
N GLN A 99 9.97 -1.50 3.17
CA GLN A 99 9.78 -0.19 3.78
C GLN A 99 10.28 -0.29 5.22
N GLY A 100 11.44 0.31 5.51
CA GLY A 100 12.20 -0.06 6.70
C GLY A 100 12.61 -1.54 6.63
N ILE A 101 12.24 -2.33 7.63
CA ILE A 101 12.49 -3.78 7.70
C ILE A 101 11.33 -4.64 7.14
N SER A 102 10.22 -4.03 6.74
CA SER A 102 9.00 -4.74 6.41
C SER A 102 8.84 -4.99 4.91
N GLU A 103 8.55 -6.24 4.54
CA GLU A 103 8.27 -6.63 3.17
C GLU A 103 7.04 -5.89 2.62
N THR A 104 7.26 -5.11 1.55
CA THR A 104 6.30 -4.16 1.01
C THR A 104 6.21 -4.31 -0.50
N GLY A 105 4.98 -4.30 -1.01
CA GLY A 105 4.68 -4.32 -2.42
C GLY A 105 4.01 -3.01 -2.85
N VAL A 106 4.12 -2.71 -4.13
CA VAL A 106 3.49 -1.56 -4.78
C VAL A 106 2.69 -2.09 -5.95
N ALA A 107 1.38 -1.83 -5.96
CA ALA A 107 0.47 -2.31 -6.98
C ALA A 107 -0.36 -1.18 -7.57
N LYS A 108 -0.66 -1.25 -8.87
CA LYS A 108 -1.55 -0.29 -9.53
C LYS A 108 -3.01 -0.49 -9.14
N GLU A 109 -3.37 -1.68 -8.65
CA GLU A 109 -4.75 -2.00 -8.35
C GLU A 109 -4.88 -2.81 -7.07
N ILE A 110 -5.86 -2.44 -6.25
CA ILE A 110 -6.21 -3.12 -5.02
C ILE A 110 -7.71 -3.37 -4.93
N PHE A 111 -8.08 -4.42 -4.21
CA PHE A 111 -9.46 -4.72 -3.82
C PHE A 111 -9.49 -4.89 -2.31
N ILE A 112 -10.27 -4.06 -1.61
CA ILE A 112 -10.38 -4.10 -0.14
C ILE A 112 -11.44 -5.14 0.22
N THR A 113 -11.05 -6.17 0.98
CA THR A 113 -11.91 -7.34 1.24
C THR A 113 -12.81 -7.20 2.47
N GLY A 114 -12.80 -6.06 3.19
CA GLY A 114 -13.52 -5.87 4.45
C GLY A 114 -12.94 -6.62 5.66
N GLU A 115 -12.19 -7.71 5.41
CA GLU A 115 -11.41 -8.44 6.41
C GLU A 115 -10.26 -7.56 6.97
N GLU A 116 -10.12 -7.55 8.31
CA GLU A 116 -8.98 -6.92 8.99
C GLU A 116 -7.71 -7.77 8.92
#